data_AF-A0A3M7PC47-F1
#
_entry.id   AF-A0A3M7PC47-F1
#
_cell.length_a   1.000
_cell.length_b   1.000
_cell.length_c   1.000
_cell.angle_alpha   90.00
_cell.angle_beta   90.00
_cell.angle_gamma   90.00
#
_symmetry.space_group_name_H-M   'P 1'
#
loop_
_entity.id
_entity.type
_entity.pdbx_description
1 polymer ?
#
loop_
_entity_poly.entity_id
_entity_poly.type
_entity_poly.pdbx_seq_one_letter_code
_entity_poly.pdbx_strand_id
1 'polypeptide(L)'
;QRQKELQLFEQNDPVRIEMNRLRSDAKMKNNYSFLDFGFELKRTSDLTIMFQNIQSFNSNKENVKYDFGYEQADVIFLSECHNRKNFRQNEAKLLFDNYHLMDNDKFIQELIAFLNSNLHSTDSLVILGDFNIDFNRENNFKYLDTLRVNLNMTPVFSKCLTFKDLSQLDWCLTSKSNTFGQFKSQPYSTWFSDHQAIFTEITL
;
A
#
# COMPACT_ATOMS: atom_id res chain seq x y z
N GLN A 1 18.79 -33.56 -9.77
CA GLN A 1 20.03 -33.75 -8.99
C GLN A 1 20.47 -32.41 -8.38
N ARG A 2 20.76 -31.38 -9.19
CA ARG A 2 21.14 -30.03 -8.75
C ARG A 2 20.17 -29.34 -7.77
N GLN A 3 18.85 -29.45 -7.97
CA GLN A 3 17.85 -28.89 -7.03
C GLN A 3 17.83 -29.59 -5.67
N LYS A 4 18.11 -30.90 -5.63
CA LYS A 4 18.22 -31.65 -4.37
C LYS A 4 19.51 -31.30 -3.62
N GLU A 5 20.60 -31.06 -4.33
CA GLU A 5 21.87 -30.59 -3.75
C GLU A 5 21.77 -29.16 -3.22
N LEU A 6 21.07 -28.26 -3.93
CA LEU A 6 20.76 -26.91 -3.44
C LEU A 6 19.90 -26.95 -2.18
N GLN A 7 18.86 -27.78 -2.14
CA GLN A 7 18.05 -27.97 -0.92
C GLN A 7 18.88 -28.53 0.25
N LEU A 8 19.80 -29.46 -0.02
CA LEU A 8 20.66 -30.04 1.01
C LEU A 8 21.70 -29.03 1.53
N PHE A 9 22.20 -28.15 0.66
CA PHE A 9 23.10 -27.07 1.02
C PHE A 9 22.37 -26.00 1.85
N GLU A 10 21.17 -25.61 1.42
CA GLU A 10 20.32 -24.65 2.11
C GLU A 10 19.87 -25.12 3.50
N GLN A 11 19.66 -26.43 3.70
CA GLN A 11 19.31 -27.01 5.00
C GLN A 11 20.48 -27.08 5.98
N ASN A 12 21.72 -27.06 5.47
CA ASN A 12 22.93 -27.17 6.29
C ASN A 12 23.71 -25.84 6.39
N ASP A 13 23.16 -24.75 5.85
CA ASP A 13 23.77 -23.43 5.95
C ASP A 13 23.69 -22.94 7.41
N PRO A 14 24.85 -22.78 8.11
CA PRO A 14 24.87 -22.37 9.50
C PRO A 14 24.26 -20.99 9.72
N VAL A 15 24.34 -20.09 8.73
CA VAL A 15 23.72 -18.76 8.80
C VAL A 15 22.20 -18.91 8.77
N ARG A 16 21.67 -19.75 7.87
CA ARG A 16 20.22 -19.94 7.74
C ARG A 16 19.63 -20.66 8.96
N ILE A 17 20.35 -21.63 9.51
CA ILE A 17 19.98 -22.31 10.76
C ILE A 17 19.91 -21.29 11.91
N GLU A 18 20.93 -20.44 12.06
CA GLU A 18 20.95 -19.44 13.13
C GLU A 18 19.87 -18.36 12.93
N MET A 19 19.64 -17.90 11.70
CA MET A 19 18.56 -16.96 11.39
C MET A 19 17.17 -17.55 11.69
N ASN A 20 16.95 -18.84 11.40
CA ASN A 20 15.70 -19.53 11.76
C ASN A 20 15.53 -19.63 13.28
N ARG A 21 16.60 -19.92 14.03
CA ARG A 21 16.58 -19.93 15.50
C ARG A 21 16.25 -18.56 16.07
N LEU A 22 16.88 -17.50 15.55
CA LEU A 22 16.60 -16.13 15.98
C LEU A 22 15.14 -15.73 15.73
N ARG A 23 14.53 -16.22 14.64
CA ARG A 23 13.10 -16.01 14.34
C ARG A 23 12.17 -16.80 15.25
N SER A 24 12.47 -18.07 15.52
CA SER A 24 11.65 -18.87 16.44
C SER A 24 11.71 -18.30 17.87
N ASP A 25 12.84 -17.73 18.24
CA ASP A 25 13.05 -17.11 19.56
C ASP A 25 12.55 -15.65 19.59
N ALA A 26 12.24 -15.05 18.43
CA ALA A 26 11.75 -13.69 18.36
C ALA A 26 10.35 -13.61 18.98
N LYS A 27 10.25 -12.84 20.07
CA LYS A 27 8.96 -12.50 20.70
C LYS A 27 8.11 -11.54 19.84
N MET A 28 8.71 -10.92 18.83
CA MET A 28 8.03 -10.00 17.92
C MET A 28 7.41 -10.81 16.78
N LYS A 29 6.08 -10.78 16.69
CA LYS A 29 5.34 -11.36 15.59
C LYS A 29 5.68 -10.61 14.30
N ASN A 30 6.04 -11.33 13.24
CA ASN A 30 6.15 -10.71 11.92
C ASN A 30 4.76 -10.24 11.50
N ASN A 31 4.60 -8.93 11.34
CA ASN A 31 3.34 -8.35 10.85
C ASN A 31 3.21 -8.50 9.32
N TYR A 32 4.31 -8.75 8.62
CA TYR A 32 4.40 -8.77 7.17
C TYR A 32 4.66 -10.19 6.65
N SER A 33 3.58 -10.96 6.41
CA SER A 33 3.68 -12.32 5.86
C SER A 33 4.48 -12.38 4.56
N PHE A 34 4.40 -11.35 3.72
CA PHE A 34 5.19 -11.30 2.49
C PHE A 34 6.71 -11.23 2.74
N LEU A 35 7.18 -10.64 3.86
CA LEU A 35 8.62 -10.61 4.20
C LEU A 35 9.17 -12.01 4.50
N ASP A 36 8.30 -12.97 4.84
CA ASP A 36 8.70 -14.36 5.01
C ASP A 36 8.93 -15.06 3.67
N PHE A 37 8.43 -14.54 2.55
CA PHE A 37 8.61 -15.16 1.23
C PHE A 37 10.07 -15.30 0.83
N GLY A 38 10.91 -14.30 1.15
CA GLY A 38 12.34 -14.33 0.87
C GLY A 38 13.07 -15.48 1.60
N PHE A 39 12.40 -16.13 2.56
CA PHE A 39 12.98 -17.15 3.43
C PHE A 39 12.25 -18.50 3.35
N GLU A 40 10.92 -18.52 3.21
CA GLU A 40 10.07 -19.71 3.34
C GLU A 40 9.80 -20.46 2.02
N LEU A 41 10.41 -20.06 0.89
CA LEU A 41 10.32 -20.73 -0.43
C LEU A 41 8.90 -20.90 -1.01
N LYS A 42 7.83 -20.57 -0.27
CA LYS A 42 6.44 -20.67 -0.70
C LYS A 42 5.68 -19.38 -0.42
N ARG A 43 5.11 -18.85 -1.49
CA ARG A 43 4.13 -17.78 -1.43
C ARG A 43 2.82 -18.32 -0.87
N THR A 44 2.21 -17.58 0.06
CA THR A 44 0.91 -17.92 0.67
C THR A 44 -0.25 -17.12 0.06
N SER A 45 0.06 -16.12 -0.75
CA SER A 45 -0.89 -15.28 -1.49
C SER A 45 -0.87 -15.61 -2.99
N ASP A 46 -2.03 -15.49 -3.63
CA ASP A 46 -2.18 -15.69 -5.08
C ASP A 46 -1.91 -14.40 -5.87
N LEU A 47 -2.25 -13.25 -5.28
CA LEU A 47 -2.04 -11.92 -5.86
C LEU A 47 -1.49 -10.94 -4.81
N THR A 48 -0.46 -10.19 -5.18
CA THR A 48 0.15 -9.13 -4.36
C THR A 48 0.08 -7.81 -5.10
N ILE A 49 -0.46 -6.80 -4.42
CA ILE A 49 -0.62 -5.46 -4.95
C ILE A 49 0.08 -4.49 -4.02
N MET A 50 0.91 -3.62 -4.58
CA MET A 50 1.51 -2.53 -3.84
C MET A 50 1.06 -1.19 -4.39
N PHE A 51 0.66 -0.28 -3.51
CA PHE A 51 0.43 1.12 -3.82
C PHE A 51 1.47 1.98 -3.10
N GLN A 52 2.03 3.00 -3.75
CA GLN A 52 2.86 3.98 -3.06
C GLN A 52 2.78 5.36 -3.71
N ASN A 53 2.57 6.40 -2.90
CA ASN A 53 2.96 7.75 -3.27
C ASN A 53 4.49 7.86 -3.26
N ILE A 54 5.10 7.80 -4.44
CA ILE A 54 6.56 7.76 -4.56
C ILE A 54 7.18 9.16 -4.69
N GLN A 55 6.35 10.19 -4.87
CA GLN A 55 6.67 11.60 -5.16
C GLN A 55 7.53 11.88 -6.39
N SER A 56 8.52 11.06 -6.68
CA SER A 56 9.37 11.18 -7.86
C SER A 56 10.00 9.84 -8.20
N PHE A 57 9.34 9.06 -9.05
CA PHE A 57 9.84 7.76 -9.48
C PHE A 57 11.27 7.85 -10.02
N ASN A 58 11.57 8.82 -10.88
CA ASN A 58 12.92 8.92 -11.47
C ASN A 58 14.02 9.25 -10.46
N SER A 59 13.69 9.88 -9.34
CA SER A 59 14.64 10.13 -8.25
C SER A 59 14.84 8.87 -7.40
N ASN A 60 13.82 8.02 -7.32
CA ASN A 60 13.79 6.84 -6.45
C ASN A 60 13.99 5.50 -7.17
N LYS A 61 14.08 5.48 -8.51
CA LYS A 61 14.12 4.26 -9.32
C LYS A 61 15.24 3.28 -8.93
N GLU A 62 16.41 3.80 -8.54
CA GLU A 62 17.53 2.96 -8.12
C GLU A 62 17.26 2.35 -6.74
N ASN A 63 16.56 3.07 -5.85
CA ASN A 63 16.17 2.55 -4.55
C ASN A 63 15.07 1.50 -4.66
N VAL A 64 14.08 1.76 -5.53
CA VAL A 64 12.99 0.83 -5.87
C VAL A 64 13.51 -0.53 -6.32
N LYS A 65 14.58 -0.56 -7.11
CA LYS A 65 15.17 -1.80 -7.61
C LYS A 65 15.63 -2.76 -6.51
N TYR A 66 16.01 -2.24 -5.34
CA TYR A 66 16.53 -3.02 -4.22
C TYR A 66 15.52 -3.14 -3.08
N ASP A 67 14.29 -2.70 -3.28
CA ASP A 67 13.25 -2.79 -2.28
C ASP A 67 12.50 -4.12 -2.40
N PHE A 68 12.38 -4.81 -1.27
CA PHE A 68 11.79 -6.14 -1.23
C PHE A 68 10.29 -6.12 -1.54
N GLY A 69 9.55 -5.10 -1.07
CA GLY A 69 8.13 -4.96 -1.40
C GLY A 69 7.91 -4.80 -2.90
N TYR A 70 8.75 -3.99 -3.56
CA TYR A 70 8.71 -3.85 -5.02
C TYR A 70 9.02 -5.15 -5.76
N GLU A 71 9.97 -5.95 -5.26
CA GLU A 71 10.32 -7.24 -5.87
C GLU A 71 9.19 -8.29 -5.74
N GLN A 72 8.42 -8.25 -4.64
CA GLN A 72 7.37 -9.24 -4.34
C GLN A 72 5.98 -8.89 -4.85
N ALA A 73 5.77 -7.69 -5.39
CA ALA A 73 4.47 -7.24 -5.88
C ALA A 73 4.22 -7.73 -7.32
N ASP A 74 3.06 -8.33 -7.59
CA ASP A 74 2.64 -8.62 -8.97
C ASP A 74 2.13 -7.35 -9.68
N VAL A 75 1.46 -6.47 -8.93
CA VAL A 75 0.88 -5.22 -9.43
C VAL A 75 1.38 -4.07 -8.58
N ILE A 76 1.90 -3.02 -9.23
CA ILE A 76 2.40 -1.83 -8.56
C ILE A 76 1.65 -0.59 -9.08
N PHE A 77 1.01 0.13 -8.17
CA PHE A 77 0.42 1.43 -8.40
C PHE A 77 1.29 2.52 -7.79
N LEU A 78 1.70 3.49 -8.61
CA LEU A 78 2.49 4.63 -8.16
C LEU A 78 1.71 5.92 -8.34
N SER A 79 1.56 6.70 -7.27
CA SER A 79 1.07 8.08 -7.36
C SER A 79 2.22 9.09 -7.30
N GLU A 80 1.95 10.29 -7.81
CA GLU A 80 2.92 11.38 -7.92
C GLU A 80 4.26 10.98 -8.56
N CYS A 81 4.23 10.35 -9.74
CA CYS A 81 5.45 9.94 -10.45
C CYS A 81 6.22 11.11 -11.11
N HIS A 82 6.04 12.34 -10.67
CA HIS A 82 6.51 13.52 -11.40
C HIS A 82 8.05 13.66 -11.35
N ASN A 83 8.61 14.19 -12.44
CA ASN A 83 10.03 14.48 -12.51
C ASN A 83 10.29 15.84 -11.89
N ARG A 84 10.97 15.89 -10.74
CA ARG A 84 11.47 17.16 -10.15
C ARG A 84 12.54 17.87 -11.01
N LYS A 85 12.79 17.41 -12.24
CA LYS A 85 13.67 18.09 -13.19
C LYS A 85 12.93 19.29 -13.79
N ASN A 86 13.15 20.46 -13.18
CA ASN A 86 12.98 21.78 -13.80
C ASN A 86 11.55 22.29 -14.06
N PHE A 87 10.55 21.95 -13.24
CA PHE A 87 9.41 22.86 -13.13
C PHE A 87 9.89 24.11 -12.38
N ARG A 88 10.11 25.20 -13.12
CA ARG A 88 10.37 26.52 -12.53
C ARG A 88 9.27 26.74 -11.49
N GLN A 89 9.65 26.97 -10.24
CA GLN A 89 8.71 27.18 -9.12
C GLN A 89 7.61 28.21 -9.45
N ASN A 90 7.87 29.12 -10.39
CA ASN A 90 6.91 30.12 -10.86
C ASN A 90 5.79 29.59 -11.79
N GLU A 91 6.04 28.54 -12.60
CA GLU A 91 5.02 27.98 -13.50
C GLU A 91 4.10 26.97 -12.78
N ALA A 92 4.66 26.21 -11.83
CA ALA A 92 3.86 25.34 -10.96
C ALA A 92 2.93 26.18 -10.08
N LYS A 93 3.40 27.29 -9.51
CA LYS A 93 2.58 28.19 -8.68
C LYS A 93 1.38 28.75 -9.46
N LEU A 94 1.57 29.16 -10.71
CA LEU A 94 0.48 29.61 -11.59
C LEU A 94 -0.51 28.51 -12.00
N LEU A 95 -0.09 27.25 -12.06
CA LEU A 95 -0.97 26.10 -12.28
C LEU A 95 -1.74 25.72 -11.00
N PHE A 96 -1.06 25.66 -9.86
CA PHE A 96 -1.68 25.33 -8.57
C PHE A 96 -2.58 26.43 -8.02
N ASP A 97 -2.29 27.71 -8.31
CA ASP A 97 -3.16 28.84 -7.91
C ASP A 97 -4.47 28.89 -8.72
N ASN A 98 -4.52 28.25 -9.91
CA ASN A 98 -5.71 28.18 -10.78
C ASN A 98 -6.52 26.89 -10.62
N TYR A 99 -5.95 25.83 -10.05
CA TYR A 99 -6.74 24.73 -9.54
C TYR A 99 -7.28 25.14 -8.19
N HIS A 100 -8.56 25.51 -8.13
CA HIS A 100 -9.27 25.53 -6.85
C HIS A 100 -9.01 24.19 -6.17
N LEU A 101 -8.24 24.21 -5.08
CA LEU A 101 -8.05 23.05 -4.21
C LEU A 101 -9.44 22.51 -3.95
N MET A 102 -9.72 21.33 -4.50
CA MET A 102 -11.02 20.72 -4.34
C MET A 102 -11.21 20.46 -2.86
N ASP A 103 -12.25 21.05 -2.28
CA ASP A 103 -12.58 20.80 -0.88
C ASP A 103 -12.86 19.31 -0.66
N ASN A 104 -12.50 18.80 0.53
CA ASN A 104 -12.64 17.40 0.87
C ASN A 104 -14.09 16.91 0.77
N ASP A 105 -15.08 17.74 1.11
CA ASP A 105 -16.49 17.38 0.94
C ASP A 105 -16.81 17.17 -0.55
N LYS A 106 -16.34 18.06 -1.43
CA LYS A 106 -16.54 17.94 -2.89
C LYS A 106 -15.85 16.70 -3.46
N PHE A 107 -14.60 16.44 -3.06
CA PHE A 107 -13.85 15.26 -3.47
C PHE A 107 -14.60 13.96 -3.15
N ILE A 108 -15.06 13.80 -1.90
CA ILE A 108 -15.77 12.60 -1.47
C ILE A 108 -17.07 12.40 -2.24
N GLN A 109 -17.83 13.48 -2.50
CA GLN A 109 -19.05 13.40 -3.29
C GLN A 109 -18.79 13.02 -4.74
N GLU A 110 -17.77 13.60 -5.38
CA GLU A 110 -17.40 13.27 -6.77
C GLU A 110 -16.89 11.83 -6.89
N LEU A 111 -16.12 11.35 -5.91
CA LEU A 111 -15.68 9.95 -5.86
C LEU A 111 -16.88 8.99 -5.77
N ILE A 112 -17.85 9.26 -4.89
CA ILE A 112 -19.06 8.45 -4.76
C ILE A 112 -19.85 8.45 -6.08
N ALA A 113 -20.05 9.63 -6.68
CA ALA A 113 -20.77 9.77 -7.95
C ALA A 113 -20.07 9.00 -9.08
N PHE A 114 -18.74 9.10 -9.16
CA PHE A 114 -17.93 8.36 -10.12
C PHE A 114 -18.11 6.85 -9.96
N LEU A 115 -17.96 6.33 -8.74
CA LEU A 115 -18.05 4.89 -8.48
C LEU A 115 -19.45 4.36 -8.78
N ASN A 116 -20.51 5.04 -8.33
CA ASN A 116 -21.88 4.65 -8.62
C ASN A 116 -22.24 4.69 -10.10
N SER A 117 -21.61 5.58 -10.87
CA SER A 117 -21.86 5.70 -12.32
C SER A 117 -21.09 4.68 -13.15
N ASN A 118 -19.93 4.22 -12.67
CA ASN A 118 -19.01 3.40 -13.46
C ASN A 118 -18.93 1.94 -13.00
N LEU A 119 -19.36 1.62 -11.78
CA LEU A 119 -19.31 0.27 -11.24
C LEU A 119 -20.72 -0.31 -11.17
N HIS A 120 -21.11 -1.03 -12.22
CA HIS A 120 -22.35 -1.79 -12.24
C HIS A 120 -22.07 -3.21 -11.72
N SER A 121 -22.65 -3.55 -10.55
CA SER A 121 -22.58 -4.87 -9.90
C SER A 121 -21.18 -5.46 -9.72
N THR A 122 -20.38 -4.89 -8.81
CA THR A 122 -19.15 -5.53 -8.33
C THR A 122 -19.39 -6.14 -6.95
N ASP A 123 -19.21 -7.46 -6.82
CA ASP A 123 -19.29 -8.14 -5.52
C ASP A 123 -18.18 -7.67 -4.56
N SER A 124 -17.00 -7.35 -5.13
CA SER A 124 -15.79 -6.96 -4.42
C SER A 124 -15.19 -5.69 -5.02
N LEU A 125 -14.94 -4.69 -4.17
CA LEU A 125 -14.30 -3.44 -4.56
C LEU A 125 -13.27 -3.04 -3.51
N VAL A 126 -12.07 -2.71 -3.97
CA VAL A 126 -10.97 -2.21 -3.15
C VAL A 126 -10.51 -0.88 -3.73
N ILE A 127 -10.36 0.13 -2.86
CA ILE A 127 -9.79 1.43 -3.20
C ILE A 127 -8.50 1.58 -2.39
N LEU A 128 -7.39 1.81 -3.10
CA LEU A 128 -6.07 2.09 -2.55
C LEU A 128 -5.67 3.47 -3.04
N GLY A 129 -5.17 4.33 -2.16
CA GLY A 129 -4.71 5.64 -2.62
C GLY A 129 -4.20 6.53 -1.51
N ASP A 130 -3.52 7.60 -1.93
CA ASP A 130 -3.27 8.78 -1.09
C ASP A 130 -4.50 9.68 -1.18
N PHE A 131 -5.24 9.80 -0.09
CA PHE A 131 -6.44 10.62 -0.01
C PHE A 131 -6.10 12.05 0.42
N ASN A 132 -4.89 12.32 0.90
CA ASN A 132 -4.53 13.55 1.62
C ASN A 132 -5.49 13.90 2.77
N ILE A 133 -6.22 12.92 3.30
CA ILE A 133 -7.17 13.05 4.41
C ILE A 133 -6.83 12.01 5.48
N ASP A 134 -6.58 12.47 6.70
CA ASP A 134 -6.48 11.59 7.86
C ASP A 134 -7.85 11.38 8.48
N PHE A 135 -8.51 10.27 8.11
CA PHE A 135 -9.83 9.89 8.64
C PHE A 135 -9.84 9.57 10.14
N ASN A 136 -8.68 9.36 10.77
CA ASN A 136 -8.63 9.16 12.22
C ASN A 136 -8.83 10.47 13.00
N ARG A 137 -8.72 11.63 12.35
CA ARG A 137 -8.95 12.93 12.98
C ARG A 137 -10.45 13.19 13.15
N GLU A 138 -10.83 13.75 14.30
CA GLU A 138 -12.22 14.00 14.68
C GLU A 138 -13.02 14.76 13.60
N ASN A 139 -12.44 15.83 13.05
CA ASN A 139 -13.08 16.64 12.00
C ASN A 139 -13.23 15.93 10.64
N ASN A 140 -12.49 14.83 10.42
CA ASN A 140 -12.47 14.10 9.17
C ASN A 140 -13.24 12.76 9.24
N PHE A 141 -13.63 12.32 10.43
CA PHE A 141 -14.34 11.05 10.62
C PHE A 141 -15.64 10.98 9.79
N LYS A 142 -16.30 12.13 9.58
CA LYS A 142 -17.48 12.27 8.72
C LYS A 142 -17.29 11.71 7.31
N TYR A 143 -16.09 11.82 6.73
CA TYR A 143 -15.81 11.37 5.37
C TYR A 143 -15.81 9.85 5.28
N LEU A 144 -15.23 9.17 6.27
CA LEU A 144 -15.24 7.71 6.35
C LEU A 144 -16.65 7.18 6.57
N ASP A 145 -17.43 7.83 7.43
CA ASP A 145 -18.84 7.50 7.64
C ASP A 145 -19.67 7.71 6.37
N THR A 146 -19.37 8.74 5.58
CA THR A 146 -20.02 9.00 4.29
C THR A 146 -19.72 7.88 3.29
N LEU A 147 -18.45 7.47 3.15
CA LEU A 147 -18.06 6.34 2.30
C LEU A 147 -18.69 5.03 2.76
N ARG A 148 -18.77 4.80 4.08
CA ARG A 148 -19.43 3.63 4.67
C ARG A 148 -20.92 3.57 4.32
N VAL A 149 -21.64 4.67 4.45
CA VAL A 149 -23.10 4.70 4.22
C VAL A 149 -23.42 4.59 2.73
N ASN A 150 -22.67 5.28 1.86
CA ASN A 150 -23.00 5.37 0.43
C ASN A 150 -22.43 4.22 -0.41
N LEU A 151 -21.28 3.66 -0.01
CA LEU A 151 -20.56 2.65 -0.79
C LEU A 151 -20.31 1.35 -0.01
N ASN A 152 -20.83 1.24 1.22
CA ASN A 152 -20.60 0.10 2.11
C ASN A 152 -19.09 -0.22 2.32
N MET A 153 -18.26 0.82 2.36
CA MET A 153 -16.81 0.69 2.50
C MET A 153 -16.33 0.79 3.94
N THR A 154 -15.27 0.03 4.25
CA THR A 154 -14.56 0.09 5.53
C THR A 154 -13.06 0.09 5.31
N PRO A 155 -12.28 0.76 6.18
CA PRO A 155 -10.83 0.72 6.08
C PRO A 155 -10.31 -0.65 6.49
N VAL A 156 -9.30 -1.14 5.77
CA VAL A 156 -8.66 -2.43 6.05
C VAL A 156 -7.65 -2.32 7.19
N PHE A 157 -7.04 -1.14 7.34
CA PHE A 157 -6.18 -0.77 8.44
C PHE A 157 -6.51 0.67 8.89
N SER A 158 -6.27 0.98 10.16
CA SER A 158 -6.44 2.33 10.72
C SER A 158 -5.48 2.56 11.87
N LYS A 159 -5.32 3.84 12.26
CA LYS A 159 -4.44 4.30 13.34
C LYS A 159 -2.97 3.89 13.15
N CYS A 160 -2.50 3.92 11.90
CA CYS A 160 -1.10 3.68 11.54
C CYS A 160 -0.59 4.84 10.69
N LEU A 161 0.66 5.26 10.92
CA LEU A 161 1.26 6.33 10.13
C LEU A 161 1.57 5.81 8.72
N THR A 162 1.12 6.53 7.70
CA THR A 162 1.53 6.26 6.30
C THR A 162 2.30 7.42 5.72
N PHE A 163 2.19 8.61 6.30
CA PHE A 163 3.01 9.77 5.98
C PHE A 163 3.90 10.11 7.18
N LYS A 164 5.19 10.30 6.90
CA LYS A 164 6.28 10.46 7.87
C LYS A 164 5.86 11.24 9.13
N ASP A 165 5.86 10.52 10.26
CA ASP A 165 5.75 11.01 11.64
C ASP A 165 4.54 11.88 12.00
N LEU A 166 3.50 11.95 11.14
CA LEU A 166 2.42 12.93 11.32
C LEU A 166 1.00 12.38 11.16
N SER A 167 0.73 11.56 10.12
CA SER A 167 -0.65 11.23 9.77
C SER A 167 -0.79 9.94 8.95
N GLN A 168 -2.03 9.43 8.90
CA GLN A 168 -2.45 8.39 7.96
C GLN A 168 -3.13 9.06 6.77
N LEU A 169 -2.43 9.23 5.64
CA LEU A 169 -2.98 9.86 4.43
C LEU A 169 -3.30 8.83 3.34
N ASP A 170 -2.64 7.69 3.39
CA ASP A 170 -2.78 6.59 2.46
C ASP A 170 -3.72 5.54 3.06
N TRP A 171 -4.75 5.16 2.31
CA TRP A 171 -5.81 4.29 2.79
C TRP A 171 -6.07 3.13 1.84
N CYS A 172 -6.36 1.97 2.44
CA CYS A 172 -7.00 0.86 1.77
C CYS A 172 -8.43 0.72 2.31
N LEU A 173 -9.41 0.89 1.43
CA LEU A 173 -10.83 0.69 1.70
C LEU A 173 -11.32 -0.54 0.94
N THR A 174 -12.18 -1.33 1.56
CA THR A 174 -12.83 -2.48 0.93
C THR A 174 -14.33 -2.43 1.13
N SER A 175 -15.12 -2.94 0.18
CA SER A 175 -16.54 -3.22 0.41
C SER A 175 -16.69 -4.27 1.50
N LYS A 176 -17.72 -4.17 2.36
CA LYS A 176 -18.01 -5.22 3.37
C LYS A 176 -18.45 -6.54 2.75
N SER A 177 -18.98 -6.51 1.53
CA SER A 177 -19.38 -7.69 0.77
C SER A 177 -18.21 -8.37 0.05
N ASN A 178 -16.97 -7.91 0.28
CA ASN A 178 -15.79 -8.41 -0.39
C ASN A 178 -15.70 -9.95 -0.28
N THR A 179 -15.75 -10.59 -1.44
CA THR A 179 -15.67 -12.04 -1.66
C THR A 179 -14.25 -12.50 -2.01
N PHE A 180 -13.25 -11.62 -2.05
CA PHE A 180 -11.85 -12.03 -2.08
C PHE A 180 -11.60 -12.94 -0.86
N GLY A 181 -11.10 -14.16 -1.08
CA GLY A 181 -11.00 -15.21 -0.06
C GLY A 181 -10.32 -14.73 1.24
N GLN A 182 -8.99 -14.66 1.27
CA GLN A 182 -8.26 -13.94 2.32
C GLN A 182 -7.70 -12.64 1.75
N PHE A 183 -8.19 -11.51 2.25
CA PHE A 183 -7.70 -10.18 1.89
C PHE A 183 -6.97 -9.55 3.08
N LYS A 184 -5.71 -9.17 2.88
CA LYS A 184 -4.91 -8.46 3.88
C LYS A 184 -4.25 -7.25 3.23
N SER A 185 -4.25 -6.12 3.90
CA SER A 185 -3.55 -4.92 3.45
C SER A 185 -2.96 -4.20 4.65
N GLN A 186 -1.76 -3.65 4.49
CA GLN A 186 -1.06 -2.92 5.56
C GLN A 186 0.00 -1.97 5.02
N PRO A 187 0.33 -0.90 5.77
CA PRO A 187 1.45 -0.04 5.44
C PRO A 187 2.78 -0.80 5.47
N TYR A 188 3.66 -0.51 4.54
CA TYR A 188 5.01 -1.05 4.40
C TYR A 188 6.00 0.10 4.29
N SER A 189 6.89 0.20 5.28
CA SER A 189 7.88 1.28 5.34
C SER A 189 8.96 1.10 4.28
N THR A 190 9.05 2.08 3.38
CA THR A 190 10.20 2.25 2.50
C THR A 190 11.12 3.35 3.05
N TRP A 191 12.41 3.29 2.75
CA TRP A 191 13.41 4.23 3.26
C TRP A 191 13.63 5.47 2.37
N PHE A 192 13.04 5.48 1.17
CA PHE A 192 13.28 6.50 0.11
C PHE A 192 12.05 7.35 -0.22
N SER A 193 10.90 7.06 0.38
CA SER A 193 9.72 7.92 0.33
C SER A 193 9.34 8.33 1.75
N ASP A 194 8.77 9.53 1.90
CA ASP A 194 8.11 9.98 3.11
C ASP A 194 6.70 9.40 3.25
N HIS A 195 6.14 8.80 2.20
CA HIS A 195 4.98 7.92 2.28
C HIS A 195 5.40 6.45 2.37
N GLN A 196 4.81 5.72 3.31
CA GLN A 196 4.84 4.27 3.35
C GLN A 196 4.06 3.72 2.16
N ALA A 197 4.53 2.61 1.59
CA ALA A 197 3.73 1.87 0.63
C ALA A 197 2.55 1.19 1.35
N ILE A 198 1.53 0.79 0.63
CA ILE A 198 0.48 -0.12 1.09
C ILE A 198 0.71 -1.44 0.37
N PHE A 199 1.00 -2.50 1.12
CA PHE A 199 1.17 -3.84 0.57
C PHE A 199 -0.07 -4.68 0.85
N THR A 200 -0.64 -5.25 -0.20
CA THR A 200 -1.90 -5.99 -0.19
C THR A 200 -1.68 -7.41 -0.69
N GLU A 201 -2.19 -8.38 0.05
CA GLU A 201 -2.12 -9.81 -0.25
C GLU A 201 -3.53 -10.37 -0.40
N ILE A 202 -3.77 -11.08 -1.50
CA ILE A 202 -5.05 -11.72 -1.81
C ILE A 202 -4.81 -13.22 -2.02
N THR A 203 -5.56 -14.05 -1.31
CA THR A 203 -5.62 -15.50 -1.52
C THR A 203 -7.05 -15.85 -1.95
N LEU A 204 -7.20 -16.53 -3.09
CA LEU A 204 -8.49 -16.88 -3.72
C LEU A 204 -9.03 -18.24 -3.27
#